data_AF-A0A972NFM6-F1
#
_entry.id   AF-A0A972NFM6-F1
#
_cell.length_a   1.000
_cell.length_b   1.000
_cell.length_c   1.000
_cell.angle_alpha   90.00
_cell.angle_beta   90.00
_cell.angle_gamma   90.00
#
_symmetry.space_group_name_H-M   'P 1'
#
loop_
_entity.id
_entity.type
_entity.pdbx_description
1 polymer ?
#
loop_
_entity_poly.entity_id
_entity_poly.type
_entity_poly.pdbx_seq_one_letter_code
_entity_poly.pdbx_strand_id
1 'polypeptide(L)' 'GFLLPTANQVIELLPSLEGLFGDVRVSEILQRFYKTVPERFRPEDQMVGHTAYLVFAKKLEL' A
#
# COMPACT_ATOMS: atom_id res chain seq x y z
N GLY A 1 7.19 -5.35 -8.13
CA GLY A 1 6.08 -4.74 -7.38
C GLY A 1 5.70 -3.45 -8.07
N PHE A 2 4.46 -3.03 -7.96
CA PHE A 2 3.92 -1.82 -8.57
C PHE A 2 3.53 -0.82 -7.48
N LEU A 3 3.78 0.47 -7.74
CA LEU A 3 3.37 1.57 -6.88
C LEU A 3 2.38 2.42 -7.66
N LEU A 4 1.12 2.43 -7.24
CA LEU A 4 0.01 3.02 -8.00
C LEU A 4 -0.73 4.05 -7.14
N PRO A 5 -0.85 5.32 -7.56
CA PRO A 5 -1.50 6.34 -6.75
C PRO A 5 -3.03 6.21 -6.70
N THR A 6 -3.67 5.49 -7.62
CA THR A 6 -5.15 5.44 -7.71
C THR A 6 -5.69 4.02 -7.70
N ALA A 7 -6.93 3.87 -7.22
CA ALA A 7 -7.62 2.59 -7.23
C ALA A 7 -7.91 2.11 -8.66
N ASN A 8 -8.22 3.03 -9.59
CA ASN A 8 -8.45 2.70 -11.00
C ASN A 8 -7.26 1.99 -11.64
N GLN A 9 -6.03 2.45 -11.37
CA GLN A 9 -4.83 1.77 -11.87
C GLN A 9 -4.64 0.37 -11.27
N VAL A 10 -5.04 0.16 -10.00
CA VAL A 10 -5.01 -1.17 -9.38
C VAL A 10 -6.03 -2.08 -10.06
N ILE A 11 -7.25 -1.57 -10.31
CA ILE A 11 -8.31 -2.30 -11.00
C ILE A 11 -7.87 -2.71 -12.42
N GLU A 12 -7.19 -1.82 -13.14
CA GLU A 12 -6.66 -2.12 -14.48
C GLU A 12 -5.48 -3.11 -14.45
N LEU A 13 -4.64 -3.06 -13.41
CA LEU A 13 -3.49 -3.95 -13.28
C LEU A 13 -3.89 -5.39 -12.96
N LEU A 14 -4.85 -5.61 -12.05
CA LEU A 14 -5.14 -6.94 -11.51
C LEU A 14 -5.46 -8.00 -12.59
N PRO A 15 -6.32 -7.75 -13.59
CA PRO A 15 -6.59 -8.71 -14.66
C PRO A 15 -5.33 -9.03 -15.50
N SER A 16 -4.43 -8.06 -15.65
CA SER A 16 -3.18 -8.24 -16.41
C SER A 16 -2.18 -9.17 -15.72
N LEU A 17 -2.39 -9.49 -14.44
CA LEU A 17 -1.54 -10.41 -13.68
C LEU A 17 -2.04 -11.86 -13.73
N GLU A 18 -3.30 -12.09 -14.10
CA GLU A 18 -3.90 -13.43 -14.11
C GLU A 18 -3.15 -14.39 -15.03
N GLY A 19 -2.94 -15.62 -14.57
CA GLY A 19 -2.22 -16.67 -15.33
C GLY A 19 -0.71 -16.46 -15.49
N LEU A 20 -0.18 -15.28 -15.17
CA LEU A 20 1.25 -14.95 -15.25
C LEU A 20 1.90 -14.84 -13.86
N PHE A 21 1.15 -14.35 -12.88
CA PHE A 21 1.59 -14.13 -11.52
C PHE A 21 0.59 -14.70 -10.51
N GLY A 22 1.09 -15.24 -9.40
CA GLY A 22 0.32 -15.72 -8.25
C GLY A 22 0.72 -15.00 -6.95
N ASP A 23 0.06 -15.36 -5.84
CA ASP A 23 0.29 -14.71 -4.52
C ASP A 23 0.20 -13.17 -4.61
N VAL A 24 -0.80 -12.69 -5.38
CA VAL A 24 -1.04 -11.27 -5.61
C VAL A 24 -1.53 -10.63 -4.31
N ARG A 25 -0.84 -9.58 -3.87
CA ARG A 25 -1.13 -8.83 -2.64
C ARG A 25 -1.14 -7.35 -2.94
N VAL A 26 -2.18 -6.67 -2.49
CA VAL A 26 -2.30 -5.21 -2.52
C VAL A 26 -2.27 -4.71 -1.07
N SER A 27 -1.45 -3.71 -0.78
CA SER A 27 -1.32 -3.12 0.56
C SER A 27 -1.07 -1.62 0.46
N GLU A 28 -1.36 -0.90 1.53
CA GLU A 28 -0.93 0.48 1.74
C GLU A 28 -0.26 0.60 3.12
N ILE A 29 0.50 1.67 3.32
CA ILE A 29 1.21 1.93 4.57
C ILE A 29 0.75 3.28 5.11
N LEU A 30 0.16 3.28 6.31
CA LEU A 30 -0.19 4.50 7.03
C LEU A 30 0.77 4.70 8.19
N GLN A 31 1.50 5.81 8.17
CA GLN A 31 2.38 6.22 9.26
C GLN A 31 1.67 7.25 10.13
N ARG A 32 1.50 6.94 11.41
CA ARG A 32 0.92 7.84 12.40
C ARG A 32 1.96 8.21 13.44
N PHE A 33 2.48 9.43 13.34
CA PHE A 33 3.48 9.95 14.26
C PHE A 33 2.84 10.40 15.57
N TYR A 34 3.63 10.40 16.64
CA TYR A 34 3.22 10.81 17.98
C TYR A 34 4.16 11.90 18.50
N LYS A 35 3.59 12.84 19.25
CA LYS A 35 4.33 13.82 20.03
C LYS A 35 5.10 13.09 21.13
N THR A 36 6.40 13.32 21.22
CA THR A 36 7.33 12.59 22.12
C THR A 36 7.48 13.22 23.49
N VAL A 37 6.46 13.94 23.97
CA VAL A 37 6.45 14.57 25.31
C VAL A 37 5.80 13.60 26.30
N PRO A 38 6.51 13.07 27.32
CA PRO A 38 5.99 12.02 28.20
C PRO A 38 4.64 12.34 28.86
N GLU A 39 4.47 13.53 29.42
CA GLU A 39 3.26 13.94 30.15
C GLU A 39 2.09 14.28 29.21
N ARG A 40 2.36 14.40 27.90
CA ARG A 40 1.37 14.76 26.87
C ARG A 40 1.53 13.89 25.61
N PHE A 41 1.89 12.63 25.80
CA PHE A 41 2.11 11.69 24.70
C PHE A 41 0.78 11.44 23.98
N ARG A 42 0.73 11.77 22.69
CA ARG A 42 -0.47 11.65 21.85
C ARG A 42 -0.09 11.65 20.37
N PRO A 43 -0.97 11.20 19.47
CA PRO A 43 -0.75 11.34 18.03
C PRO A 43 -0.56 12.80 17.60
N GLU A 44 0.15 12.99 16.48
CA GLU A 44 0.14 14.27 15.76
C GLU A 44 -1.26 14.62 15.27
N ASP A 45 -1.49 15.92 15.05
CA ASP A 45 -2.82 16.46 14.72
C ASP A 45 -3.24 16.13 13.27
N GLN A 46 -2.27 15.90 12.38
CA GLN A 46 -2.48 15.50 11.00
C GLN A 46 -1.60 14.29 10.64
N MET A 47 -2.01 13.55 9.63
CA MET A 47 -1.21 12.48 9.04
C MET A 47 -1.41 12.44 7.53
N VAL A 48 -0.46 11.84 6.83
CA VAL A 48 -0.60 11.54 5.40
C VAL A 48 -1.68 10.46 5.27
N GLY A 49 -2.80 10.81 4.62
CA GLY A 49 -3.96 9.93 4.50
C GLY A 49 -3.83 8.89 3.38
N HIS A 50 -2.98 9.15 2.38
CA HIS A 50 -2.72 8.24 1.26
C HIS A 50 -1.40 8.58 0.60
N THR A 51 -0.71 7.59 0.07
CA THR A 51 0.49 7.80 -0.77
C THR A 51 0.35 7.02 -2.07
N ALA A 52 0.25 5.70 -1.98
CA ALA A 52 0.02 4.80 -3.10
C ALA A 52 -0.36 3.40 -2.61
N TYR A 53 -1.00 2.64 -3.49
CA TYR A 53 -1.15 1.20 -3.38
C TYR A 53 0.15 0.51 -3.78
N LEU A 54 0.60 -0.41 -2.96
CA LEU A 54 1.73 -1.30 -3.23
C LEU A 54 1.18 -2.65 -3.66
N VAL A 55 1.46 -3.04 -4.91
CA VAL A 55 1.05 -4.33 -5.47
C VAL A 55 2.27 -5.23 -5.63
N PHE A 56 2.23 -6.41 -5.01
CA PHE A 56 3.27 -7.43 -5.12
C PHE A 56 2.64 -8.73 -5.63
N ALA A 57 3.42 -9.49 -6.40
CA ALA A 57 3.03 -10.81 -6.87
C ALA A 57 4.30 -11.63 -7.14
N LYS A 58 4.16 -12.95 -7.15
CA LYS A 58 5.22 -13.89 -7.51
C LYS A 58 4.97 -14.41 -8.92
N LYS A 59 6.03 -14.48 -9.73
CA LYS A 59 5.92 -15.08 -11.07
C LYS A 59 5.57 -16.57 -10.90
N LEU A 60 4.61 -17.06 -11.68
CA LEU A 60 4.34 -18.50 -11.74
C LEU A 60 5.45 -19.17 -12.54
N GLU A 61 5.98 -20.28 -12.03
CA GLU A 61 6.84 -21.16 -12.81
C GLU A 61 5.96 -21.97 -13.78
N LEU A 62 6.40 -22.07 -15.04
CA LEU A 62 5.74 -22.84 -16.09
C LEU A 62 5.99 -24.34 -15.90
#